data_AF-A0A954XUC2-F1
#
_entry.id   AF-A0A954XUC2-F1
#
_cell.length_a   1.000
_cell.length_b   1.000
_cell.length_c   1.000
_cell.angle_alpha   90.00
_cell.angle_beta   90.00
_cell.angle_gamma   90.00
#
_symmetry.space_group_name_H-M   'P 1'
#
loop_
_entity.id
_entity.type
_entity.pdbx_description
1 polymer ?
#
loop_
_entity_poly.entity_id
_entity_poly.type
_entity_poly.pdbx_seq_one_letter_code
_entity_poly.pdbx_strand_id
1 'polypeptide(L)'
;MSTTPSFGRQGHPRKIQFSDFFLVSPMIDFELSGLSMSATMGDEYREVLALFRDLGRRRPISIKRAQAVLPGFLADTGFPWATEFERALGGEVTACSDFGHWQIYFYAQAYAKDGQWPPKLSVLGQHLIELELALKAPTEAWAEGDVPRCVDLLEASPMLKNYLWPALIANLRRASTVGEVTTARGLVMCEIWLSLLACEDARIQGEGRAEASTFDDLFPNFAQEPVKSPNALFFEWLERYSNTQGNLAWKIPQLSKPATSKDVDLASLSRQLRRWKSGDGFPSNDALDGLFRNLYGDKADKPNHPGHEKWLLSQMKAAATKRIAFLASILVRLNRLNEPAAPFGYPSIQDWRESRYRHWYRHWLPIQAEQFKVV
;
A
#
# COMPACT_ATOMS: atom_id res chain seq x y z
N MET A 1 16.73 19.71 -14.07
CA MET A 1 16.89 18.34 -13.53
C MET A 1 15.50 17.83 -13.16
N SER A 2 14.93 16.90 -13.93
CA SER A 2 13.65 16.26 -13.59
C SER A 2 13.83 15.49 -12.29
N THR A 3 13.11 15.90 -11.23
CA THR A 3 13.24 15.23 -9.95
C THR A 3 12.32 14.02 -9.90
N THR A 4 12.90 12.82 -9.86
CA THR A 4 12.17 11.54 -9.78
C THR A 4 11.12 11.55 -8.66
N PRO A 5 9.91 11.00 -8.87
CA PRO A 5 8.92 10.78 -7.82
C PRO A 5 9.53 10.19 -6.54
N SER A 6 9.11 10.72 -5.40
CA SER A 6 9.54 10.26 -4.06
C SER A 6 8.42 10.40 -3.05
N PHE A 7 8.56 9.71 -1.93
CA PHE A 7 7.68 9.79 -0.77
C PHE A 7 8.50 9.89 0.51
N GLY A 8 7.87 10.13 1.66
CA GLY A 8 8.54 10.21 2.97
C GLY A 8 8.62 11.62 3.54
N ARG A 9 9.43 11.79 4.60
CA ARG A 9 9.49 13.06 5.35
C ARG A 9 10.20 14.16 4.55
N GLN A 10 9.75 15.40 4.72
CA GLN A 10 10.44 16.57 4.19
C GLN A 10 11.91 16.57 4.66
N GLY A 11 12.86 16.68 3.73
CA GLY A 11 14.31 16.57 4.01
C GLY A 11 14.89 15.15 3.94
N HIS A 12 14.06 14.10 4.01
CA HIS A 12 14.46 12.71 3.82
C HIS A 12 13.57 11.97 2.81
N PRO A 13 13.46 12.46 1.56
CA PRO A 13 12.67 11.81 0.53
C PRO A 13 13.27 10.44 0.16
N ARG A 14 12.42 9.42 0.12
CA ARG A 14 12.72 8.07 -0.34
C ARG A 14 12.29 7.91 -1.79
N LYS A 15 13.17 7.34 -2.63
CA LYS A 15 12.82 6.98 -4.01
C LYS A 15 11.79 5.87 -4.00
N ILE A 16 10.80 5.95 -4.88
CA ILE A 16 9.84 4.88 -5.11
C ILE A 16 10.58 3.70 -5.72
N GLN A 17 10.43 2.52 -5.14
CA GLN A 17 10.94 1.27 -5.68
C GLN A 17 9.82 0.56 -6.41
N PHE A 18 10.04 0.28 -7.69
CA PHE A 18 9.10 -0.43 -8.53
C PHE A 18 9.56 -1.88 -8.68
N SER A 19 8.63 -2.84 -8.57
CA SER A 19 8.87 -4.26 -8.92
C SER A 19 8.81 -4.48 -10.42
N ASP A 20 7.91 -3.76 -11.09
CA ASP A 20 7.64 -3.84 -12.53
C ASP A 20 7.51 -2.44 -13.12
N PHE A 21 7.11 -2.33 -14.38
CA PHE A 21 7.03 -1.02 -15.03
C PHE A 21 6.11 -0.04 -14.27
N PHE A 22 4.93 -0.46 -13.77
CA PHE A 22 4.05 0.42 -12.97
C PHE A 22 3.83 -0.01 -11.52
N LEU A 23 4.14 -1.26 -11.16
CA LEU A 23 3.89 -1.75 -9.82
C LEU A 23 5.01 -1.36 -8.86
N VAL A 24 4.62 -0.87 -7.68
CA VAL A 24 5.58 -0.66 -6.58
C VAL A 24 5.98 -2.00 -5.98
N SER A 25 7.15 -2.05 -5.35
CA SER A 25 7.55 -3.23 -4.59
C SER A 25 6.53 -3.57 -3.50
N PRO A 26 6.16 -4.85 -3.30
CA PRO A 26 5.32 -5.28 -2.18
C PRO A 26 5.87 -4.85 -0.81
N MET A 27 7.18 -4.57 -0.71
CA MET A 27 7.81 -4.03 0.49
C MET A 27 7.23 -2.67 0.91
N ILE A 28 6.80 -1.85 -0.06
CA ILE A 28 6.13 -0.58 0.25
C ILE A 28 4.76 -0.85 0.88
N ASP A 29 3.99 -1.82 0.36
CA ASP A 29 2.70 -2.19 0.95
C ASP A 29 2.86 -2.80 2.36
N PHE A 30 3.91 -3.62 2.55
CA PHE A 30 4.28 -4.18 3.84
C PHE A 30 4.60 -3.06 4.87
N GLU A 31 5.42 -2.08 4.50
CA GLU A 31 5.72 -0.91 5.34
C GLU A 31 4.46 -0.07 5.63
N LEU A 32 3.62 0.16 4.62
CA LEU A 32 2.37 0.91 4.78
C LEU A 32 1.34 0.17 5.64
N SER A 33 1.45 -1.15 5.76
CA SER A 33 0.64 -1.95 6.69
C SER A 33 1.14 -1.82 8.14
N GLY A 34 2.25 -1.10 8.37
CA GLY A 34 2.84 -0.88 9.69
C GLY A 34 3.66 -2.06 10.19
N LEU A 35 4.00 -3.00 9.30
CA LEU A 35 4.84 -4.14 9.61
C LEU A 35 6.31 -3.74 9.46
N SER A 36 7.15 -4.20 10.38
CA SER A 36 8.58 -3.99 10.35
C SER A 36 9.26 -5.30 10.05
N MET A 37 10.05 -5.37 8.97
CA MET A 37 10.70 -6.62 8.56
C MET A 37 11.61 -7.17 9.68
N SER A 38 12.28 -6.28 10.42
CA SER A 38 13.08 -6.69 11.59
C SER A 38 12.22 -7.19 12.76
N ALA A 39 11.02 -6.65 12.94
CA ALA A 39 10.11 -7.14 13.98
C ALA A 39 9.48 -8.49 13.58
N THR A 40 9.19 -8.69 12.29
CA THR A 40 8.62 -9.92 11.76
C THR A 40 9.62 -11.07 11.71
N MET A 41 10.87 -10.79 11.34
CA MET A 41 11.93 -11.82 11.25
C MET A 41 12.65 -12.10 12.57
N GLY A 42 12.57 -11.18 13.55
CA GLY A 42 13.29 -11.34 14.82
C GLY A 42 14.82 -11.41 14.66
N ASP A 43 15.49 -11.78 15.76
CA ASP A 43 16.95 -12.02 15.79
C ASP A 43 17.33 -13.39 15.21
N GLU A 44 16.39 -14.34 15.19
CA GLU A 44 16.55 -15.71 14.70
C GLU A 44 16.88 -15.78 13.21
N TYR A 45 16.32 -14.89 12.39
CA TYR A 45 16.59 -14.82 10.95
C TYR A 45 17.50 -13.64 10.57
N ARG A 46 18.49 -13.30 11.40
CA ARG A 46 19.40 -12.15 11.20
C ARG A 46 20.08 -12.14 9.83
N GLU A 47 20.50 -13.30 9.34
CA GLU A 47 21.19 -13.43 8.05
C GLU A 47 20.25 -13.16 6.87
N VAL A 48 19.01 -13.65 6.96
CA VAL A 48 17.93 -13.36 6.00
C VAL A 48 17.64 -11.86 6.00
N LEU A 49 17.49 -11.25 7.19
CA LEU A 49 17.27 -9.83 7.34
C LEU A 49 18.43 -9.00 6.74
N ALA A 50 19.68 -9.49 6.86
CA ALA A 50 20.83 -8.86 6.23
C ALA A 50 20.75 -8.91 4.70
N LEU A 51 20.30 -10.03 4.11
CA LEU A 51 20.03 -10.13 2.66
C LEU A 51 18.98 -9.11 2.23
N PHE A 52 17.83 -9.05 2.93
CA PHE A 52 16.78 -8.08 2.62
C PHE A 52 17.26 -6.62 2.71
N ARG A 53 18.06 -6.30 3.72
CA ARG A 53 18.65 -4.95 3.86
C ARG A 53 19.59 -4.62 2.71
N ASP A 54 20.36 -5.58 2.22
CA ASP A 54 21.25 -5.39 1.08
C ASP A 54 20.46 -5.23 -0.23
N LEU A 55 19.39 -6.01 -0.44
CA LEU A 55 18.44 -5.81 -1.56
C LEU A 55 17.84 -4.39 -1.55
N GLY A 56 17.33 -3.94 -0.39
CA GLY A 56 16.75 -2.61 -0.25
C GLY A 56 17.75 -1.47 -0.53
N ARG A 57 19.04 -1.72 -0.29
CA ARG A 57 20.16 -0.80 -0.59
C ARG A 57 20.70 -0.96 -2.01
N ARG A 58 20.10 -1.83 -2.84
CA ARG A 58 20.55 -2.19 -4.19
C ARG A 58 22.01 -2.68 -4.22
N ARG A 59 22.43 -3.37 -3.17
CA ARG A 59 23.74 -4.01 -3.13
C ARG A 59 23.64 -5.36 -3.84
N PRO A 60 24.65 -5.73 -4.65
CA PRO A 60 24.66 -7.04 -5.28
C PRO A 60 24.68 -8.14 -4.23
N ILE A 61 23.86 -9.17 -4.43
CA ILE A 61 23.83 -10.37 -3.58
C ILE A 61 24.34 -11.54 -4.42
N SER A 62 25.39 -12.19 -3.93
CA SER A 62 25.88 -13.41 -4.59
C SER A 62 24.89 -14.55 -4.39
N ILE A 63 24.67 -15.34 -5.44
CA ILE A 63 23.86 -16.57 -5.39
C ILE A 63 24.31 -17.49 -4.24
N LYS A 64 25.62 -17.67 -4.03
CA LYS A 64 26.17 -18.47 -2.92
C LYS A 64 25.65 -18.06 -1.53
N ARG A 65 25.56 -16.75 -1.29
CA ARG A 65 25.04 -16.20 -0.03
C ARG A 65 23.53 -16.41 0.10
N ALA A 66 22.79 -16.30 -1.01
CA ALA A 66 21.36 -16.59 -1.01
C ALA A 66 21.09 -18.08 -0.75
N GLN A 67 21.84 -18.98 -1.40
CA GLN A 67 21.77 -20.44 -1.20
C GLN A 67 22.11 -20.87 0.22
N ALA A 68 23.02 -20.17 0.92
CA ALA A 68 23.38 -20.51 2.29
C ALA A 68 22.28 -20.17 3.32
N VAL A 69 21.40 -19.22 3.00
CA VAL A 69 20.51 -18.59 4.00
C VAL A 69 19.03 -18.85 3.71
N LEU A 70 18.61 -18.80 2.44
CA LEU A 70 17.20 -18.87 2.08
C LEU A 70 16.58 -20.27 2.28
N PRO A 71 17.23 -21.40 1.89
CA PRO A 71 16.59 -22.72 2.03
C PRO A 71 16.20 -23.06 3.47
N GLY A 72 17.09 -22.81 4.43
CA GLY A 72 16.82 -23.03 5.86
C GLY A 72 15.63 -22.19 6.34
N PHE A 73 15.62 -20.89 6.01
CA PHE A 73 14.50 -20.00 6.35
C PHE A 73 13.17 -20.46 5.75
N LEU A 74 13.15 -20.82 4.46
CA LEU A 74 11.94 -21.27 3.79
C LEU A 74 11.41 -22.60 4.38
N ALA A 75 12.30 -23.52 4.75
CA ALA A 75 11.93 -24.76 5.43
C ALA A 75 11.37 -24.49 6.83
N ASP A 76 12.05 -23.67 7.64
CA ASP A 76 11.68 -23.34 9.02
C ASP A 76 10.32 -22.63 9.09
N THR A 77 10.02 -21.80 8.08
CA THR A 77 8.74 -21.08 7.97
C THR A 77 7.61 -21.91 7.37
N GLY A 78 7.88 -23.16 6.96
CA GLY A 78 6.88 -24.02 6.31
C GLY A 78 6.42 -23.45 4.97
N PHE A 79 7.29 -22.74 4.24
CA PHE A 79 6.93 -22.12 2.98
C PHE A 79 6.62 -23.19 1.92
N PRO A 80 5.44 -23.16 1.27
CA PRO A 80 4.97 -24.29 0.46
C PRO A 80 5.79 -24.53 -0.82
N TRP A 81 6.58 -23.54 -1.25
CA TRP A 81 7.50 -23.67 -2.38
C TRP A 81 8.97 -23.71 -1.97
N ALA A 82 9.30 -24.01 -0.71
CA ALA A 82 10.70 -24.04 -0.26
C ALA A 82 11.60 -24.85 -1.22
N THR A 83 11.13 -26.03 -1.64
CA THR A 83 11.83 -26.90 -2.59
C THR A 83 11.97 -26.29 -3.98
N GLU A 84 10.93 -25.66 -4.52
CA GLU A 84 10.99 -25.04 -5.86
C GLU A 84 11.91 -23.80 -5.85
N PHE A 85 11.91 -23.02 -4.77
CA PHE A 85 12.86 -21.91 -4.60
C PHE A 85 14.30 -22.40 -4.44
N GLU A 86 14.52 -23.49 -3.71
CA GLU A 86 15.84 -24.11 -3.60
C GLU A 86 16.37 -24.57 -4.95
N ARG A 87 15.53 -25.24 -5.75
CA ARG A 87 15.85 -25.65 -7.12
C ARG A 87 16.13 -24.45 -8.04
N ALA A 88 15.31 -23.40 -7.95
CA ALA A 88 15.52 -22.15 -8.69
C ALA A 88 16.85 -21.47 -8.31
N LEU A 89 17.20 -21.46 -7.03
CA LEU A 89 18.50 -20.98 -6.54
C LEU A 89 19.67 -21.85 -7.04
N GLY A 90 19.41 -23.13 -7.32
CA GLY A 90 20.34 -24.04 -8.00
C GLY A 90 20.50 -23.78 -9.51
N GLY A 91 19.69 -22.88 -10.08
CA GLY A 91 19.68 -22.57 -11.52
C GLY A 91 18.74 -23.44 -12.34
N GLU A 92 17.89 -24.25 -11.70
CA GLU A 92 16.86 -25.02 -12.40
C GLU A 92 15.69 -24.14 -12.81
N VAL A 93 15.08 -24.46 -13.96
CA VAL A 93 13.79 -23.88 -14.35
C VAL A 93 12.69 -24.61 -13.57
N THR A 94 11.92 -23.85 -12.80
CA THR A 94 10.93 -24.35 -11.84
C THR A 94 9.59 -23.63 -12.03
N ALA A 95 8.53 -24.12 -11.37
CA ALA A 95 7.24 -23.42 -11.40
C ALA A 95 7.33 -22.01 -10.79
N CYS A 96 8.28 -21.78 -9.88
CA CYS A 96 8.51 -20.49 -9.24
C CYS A 96 9.41 -19.54 -10.04
N SER A 97 10.08 -20.03 -11.10
CA SER A 97 11.00 -19.21 -11.90
C SER A 97 10.29 -18.06 -12.63
N ASP A 98 8.98 -18.19 -12.87
CA ASP A 98 8.16 -17.17 -13.53
C ASP A 98 7.30 -16.34 -12.57
N PHE A 99 7.38 -16.59 -11.26
CA PHE A 99 6.58 -15.84 -10.30
C PHE A 99 7.08 -14.41 -10.15
N GLY A 100 6.14 -13.46 -10.25
CA GLY A 100 6.41 -12.08 -9.92
C GLY A 100 6.39 -11.82 -8.41
N HIS A 101 6.81 -10.62 -8.01
CA HIS A 101 6.93 -10.22 -6.61
C HIS A 101 5.56 -10.18 -5.89
N TRP A 102 4.52 -9.67 -6.55
CA TRP A 102 3.17 -9.61 -6.01
C TRP A 102 2.51 -10.98 -5.95
N GLN A 103 2.76 -11.84 -6.94
CA GLN A 103 2.32 -13.23 -6.91
C GLN A 103 2.88 -13.97 -5.69
N ILE A 104 4.19 -13.87 -5.44
CA ILE A 104 4.81 -14.45 -4.25
C ILE A 104 4.19 -13.87 -2.97
N TYR A 105 4.04 -12.54 -2.90
CA TYR A 105 3.49 -11.86 -1.73
C TYR A 105 2.06 -12.32 -1.38
N PHE A 106 1.15 -12.35 -2.36
CA PHE A 106 -0.23 -12.75 -2.11
C PHE A 106 -0.40 -14.24 -1.91
N TYR A 107 0.32 -15.07 -2.65
CA TYR A 107 0.24 -16.51 -2.46
C TYR A 107 0.76 -16.89 -1.06
N ALA A 108 1.84 -16.28 -0.58
CA ALA A 108 2.37 -16.49 0.76
C ALA A 108 1.36 -16.08 1.85
N GLN A 109 0.72 -14.92 1.71
CA GLN A 109 -0.29 -14.47 2.67
C GLN A 109 -1.53 -15.37 2.71
N ALA A 110 -2.03 -15.75 1.53
CA ALA A 110 -3.21 -16.60 1.44
C ALA A 110 -2.91 -17.97 2.05
N TYR A 111 -1.80 -18.61 1.67
CA TYR A 111 -1.40 -19.90 2.22
C TYR A 111 -1.19 -19.86 3.74
N ALA A 112 -0.60 -18.81 4.29
CA ALA A 112 -0.44 -18.67 5.75
C ALA A 112 -1.78 -18.62 6.51
N LYS A 113 -2.88 -18.28 5.83
CA LYS A 113 -4.21 -18.17 6.43
C LYS A 113 -4.97 -19.49 6.45
N ASP A 114 -4.90 -20.27 5.37
CA ASP A 114 -5.75 -21.45 5.15
C ASP A 114 -4.98 -22.74 4.87
N GLY A 115 -3.67 -22.67 4.62
CA GLY A 115 -2.80 -23.81 4.32
C GLY A 115 -3.16 -24.55 3.02
N GLN A 116 -4.03 -23.96 2.18
CA GLN A 116 -4.57 -24.64 1.01
C GLN A 116 -3.79 -24.30 -0.27
N TRP A 117 -3.71 -25.29 -1.17
CA TRP A 117 -3.07 -25.16 -2.47
C TRP A 117 -3.98 -25.62 -3.62
N PRO A 118 -4.16 -24.83 -4.69
CA PRO A 118 -3.71 -23.44 -4.83
C PRO A 118 -4.41 -22.50 -3.82
N PRO A 119 -3.76 -21.41 -3.37
CA PRO A 119 -4.31 -20.50 -2.38
C PRO A 119 -5.56 -19.82 -2.93
N LYS A 120 -6.59 -19.67 -2.08
CA LYS A 120 -7.76 -18.86 -2.43
C LYS A 120 -7.40 -17.38 -2.33
N LEU A 121 -7.28 -16.73 -3.48
CA LEU A 121 -6.95 -15.31 -3.53
C LEU A 121 -8.15 -14.41 -3.30
N SER A 122 -7.89 -13.25 -2.70
CA SER A 122 -8.83 -12.13 -2.72
C SER A 122 -8.92 -11.54 -4.14
N VAL A 123 -10.01 -10.83 -4.45
CA VAL A 123 -10.16 -10.08 -5.71
C VAL A 123 -8.94 -9.19 -5.95
N LEU A 124 -8.51 -8.49 -4.91
CA LEU A 124 -7.37 -7.59 -4.96
C LEU A 124 -6.06 -8.32 -5.30
N GLY A 125 -5.83 -9.47 -4.65
CA GLY A 125 -4.63 -10.27 -4.88
C GLY A 125 -4.58 -10.82 -6.30
N GLN A 126 -5.70 -11.36 -6.79
CA GLN A 126 -5.82 -11.85 -8.16
C GLN A 126 -5.57 -10.73 -9.18
N HIS A 127 -6.20 -9.57 -8.99
CA HIS A 127 -6.06 -8.41 -9.88
C HIS A 127 -4.62 -7.90 -9.99
N LEU A 128 -3.89 -7.84 -8.86
CA LEU A 128 -2.49 -7.41 -8.87
C LEU A 128 -1.56 -8.41 -9.56
N ILE A 129 -1.83 -9.72 -9.44
CA ILE A 129 -1.10 -10.75 -10.16
C ILE A 129 -1.34 -10.64 -11.66
N GLU A 130 -2.58 -10.40 -12.09
CA GLU A 130 -2.90 -10.18 -13.51
C GLU A 130 -2.22 -8.92 -14.06
N LEU A 131 -2.14 -7.84 -13.27
CA LEU A 131 -1.38 -6.65 -13.64
C LEU A 131 0.11 -6.95 -13.76
N GLU A 132 0.68 -7.70 -12.82
CA GLU A 132 2.10 -8.07 -12.81
C GLU A 132 2.45 -8.91 -14.05
N LEU A 133 1.64 -9.92 -14.36
CA LEU A 133 1.81 -10.75 -15.57
C LEU A 133 1.69 -9.91 -16.85
N ALA A 134 0.74 -8.98 -16.91
CA ALA A 134 0.57 -8.07 -18.05
C ALA A 134 1.73 -7.08 -18.21
N LEU A 135 2.52 -6.83 -17.15
CA LEU A 135 3.65 -5.92 -17.15
C LEU A 135 5.00 -6.59 -17.38
N LYS A 136 5.09 -7.93 -17.40
CA LYS A 136 6.34 -8.67 -17.60
C LYS A 136 7.04 -8.27 -18.90
N ALA A 137 6.40 -8.45 -20.04
CA ALA A 137 7.00 -8.13 -21.35
C ALA A 137 7.33 -6.62 -21.54
N PRO A 138 6.46 -5.67 -21.13
CA PRO A 138 6.84 -4.26 -21.08
C PRO A 138 8.06 -3.97 -20.22
N THR A 139 8.15 -4.60 -19.04
CA THR A 139 9.27 -4.40 -18.10
C THR A 139 10.58 -4.94 -18.67
N GLU A 140 10.55 -6.09 -19.33
CA GLU A 140 11.69 -6.66 -20.05
C GLU A 140 12.17 -5.73 -21.18
N ALA A 141 11.27 -5.29 -22.05
CA ALA A 141 11.61 -4.36 -23.14
C ALA A 141 12.21 -3.04 -22.60
N TRP A 142 11.68 -2.52 -21.49
CA TRP A 142 12.26 -1.36 -20.81
C TRP A 142 13.68 -1.63 -20.28
N ALA A 143 13.91 -2.81 -19.67
CA ALA A 143 15.23 -3.19 -19.15
C ALA A 143 16.27 -3.35 -20.27
N GLU A 144 15.84 -3.79 -21.46
CA GLU A 144 16.65 -3.87 -22.68
C GLU A 144 16.94 -2.50 -23.32
N GLY A 145 16.28 -1.44 -22.85
CA GLY A 145 16.37 -0.09 -23.44
C GLY A 145 15.51 0.11 -24.68
N ASP A 146 14.65 -0.86 -25.04
CA ASP A 146 13.72 -0.79 -26.17
C ASP A 146 12.42 -0.07 -25.74
N VAL A 147 12.52 1.25 -25.61
CA VAL A 147 11.40 2.11 -25.24
C VAL A 147 10.23 2.03 -26.24
N PRO A 148 10.44 2.05 -27.57
CA PRO A 148 9.34 1.92 -28.53
C PRO A 148 8.53 0.63 -28.32
N ARG A 149 9.20 -0.52 -28.24
CA ARG A 149 8.53 -1.81 -28.01
C ARG A 149 7.85 -1.86 -26.65
N CYS A 150 8.47 -1.31 -25.60
CA CYS A 150 7.84 -1.19 -24.30
C CYS A 150 6.49 -0.46 -24.41
N VAL A 151 6.43 0.69 -25.09
CA VAL A 151 5.19 1.45 -25.22
C VAL A 151 4.15 0.71 -26.07
N ASP A 152 4.55 0.07 -27.16
CA ASP A 152 3.64 -0.73 -28.00
C ASP A 152 3.02 -1.90 -27.20
N LEU A 153 3.81 -2.58 -26.36
CA LEU A 153 3.33 -3.65 -25.49
C LEU A 153 2.36 -3.14 -24.41
N LEU A 154 2.64 -1.97 -23.83
CA LEU A 154 1.74 -1.34 -22.85
C LEU A 154 0.39 -0.98 -23.48
N GLU A 155 0.41 -0.38 -24.67
CA GLU A 155 -0.79 0.05 -25.40
C GLU A 155 -1.63 -1.14 -25.89
N ALA A 156 -0.97 -2.23 -26.30
CA ALA A 156 -1.64 -3.45 -26.76
C ALA A 156 -2.28 -4.26 -25.62
N SER A 157 -1.92 -4.02 -24.36
CA SER A 157 -2.38 -4.82 -23.22
C SER A 157 -3.83 -4.53 -22.84
N PRO A 158 -4.75 -5.53 -22.95
CA PRO A 158 -6.14 -5.33 -22.55
C PRO A 158 -6.31 -5.05 -21.05
N MET A 159 -5.37 -5.55 -20.23
CA MET A 159 -5.37 -5.35 -18.78
C MET A 159 -5.02 -3.90 -18.41
N LEU A 160 -4.05 -3.31 -19.14
CA LEU A 160 -3.52 -1.98 -18.82
C LEU A 160 -4.36 -0.85 -19.42
N LYS A 161 -5.22 -1.11 -20.41
CA LYS A 161 -6.04 -0.09 -21.09
C LYS A 161 -6.85 0.82 -20.14
N ASN A 162 -7.25 0.31 -18.98
CA ASN A 162 -8.06 1.07 -18.00
C ASN A 162 -7.21 1.99 -17.11
N TYR A 163 -5.88 1.83 -17.13
CA TYR A 163 -4.91 2.59 -16.34
C TYR A 163 -4.10 3.56 -17.18
N LEU A 164 -4.15 3.41 -18.51
CA LEU A 164 -3.40 4.19 -19.48
C LEU A 164 -4.34 5.16 -20.20
N TRP A 165 -3.82 6.35 -20.54
CA TRP A 165 -4.55 7.34 -21.30
C TRP A 165 -3.71 7.87 -22.47
N PRO A 166 -4.32 8.37 -23.56
CA PRO A 166 -3.59 8.72 -24.77
C PRO A 166 -2.42 9.70 -24.56
N ALA A 167 -2.61 10.70 -23.70
CA ALA A 167 -1.56 11.67 -23.41
C ALA A 167 -0.36 11.04 -22.69
N LEU A 168 -0.57 10.07 -21.80
CA LEU A 168 0.51 9.33 -21.15
C LEU A 168 1.30 8.49 -22.16
N ILE A 169 0.61 7.78 -23.05
CA ILE A 169 1.25 6.98 -24.10
C ILE A 169 2.10 7.89 -25.00
N ALA A 170 1.54 9.01 -25.45
CA ALA A 170 2.27 10.00 -26.23
C ALA A 170 3.50 10.54 -25.48
N ASN A 171 3.39 10.80 -24.18
CA ASN A 171 4.52 11.23 -23.35
C ASN A 171 5.59 10.15 -23.20
N LEU A 172 5.21 8.89 -22.99
CA LEU A 172 6.14 7.77 -22.92
C LEU A 172 6.89 7.57 -24.26
N ARG A 173 6.21 7.69 -25.41
CA ARG A 173 6.85 7.60 -26.74
C ARG A 173 7.87 8.72 -26.97
N ARG A 174 7.67 9.90 -26.38
CA ARG A 174 8.54 11.07 -26.55
C ARG A 174 9.56 11.24 -25.43
N ALA A 175 9.49 10.42 -24.39
CA ALA A 175 10.35 10.54 -23.23
C ALA A 175 11.82 10.34 -23.65
N SER A 176 12.65 11.32 -23.33
CA SER A 176 14.07 11.36 -23.65
C SER A 176 14.95 11.15 -22.41
N THR A 177 14.33 11.19 -21.23
CA THR A 177 15.02 11.06 -19.94
C THR A 177 14.37 10.01 -19.04
N VAL A 178 15.18 9.39 -18.18
CA VAL A 178 14.70 8.48 -17.12
C VAL A 178 13.70 9.19 -16.19
N GLY A 179 13.87 10.49 -15.98
CA GLY A 179 12.98 11.31 -15.16
C GLY A 179 11.55 11.36 -15.70
N GLU A 180 11.39 11.66 -16.99
CA GLU A 180 10.09 11.71 -17.68
C GLU A 180 9.37 10.36 -17.61
N VAL A 181 10.09 9.26 -17.90
CA VAL A 181 9.54 7.91 -17.78
C VAL A 181 9.12 7.62 -16.34
N THR A 182 9.93 7.99 -15.35
CA THR A 182 9.58 7.72 -13.94
C THR A 182 8.38 8.55 -13.48
N THR A 183 8.22 9.78 -13.97
CA THR A 183 7.03 10.59 -13.72
C THR A 183 5.77 9.94 -14.29
N ALA A 184 5.82 9.49 -15.54
CA ALA A 184 4.73 8.75 -16.17
C ALA A 184 4.38 7.48 -15.38
N ARG A 185 5.39 6.70 -14.97
CA ARG A 185 5.22 5.52 -14.12
C ARG A 185 4.56 5.86 -12.78
N GLY A 186 4.95 6.97 -12.17
CA GLY A 186 4.37 7.45 -10.92
C GLY A 186 2.88 7.76 -11.03
N LEU A 187 2.42 8.37 -12.13
CA LEU A 187 1.00 8.68 -12.34
C LEU A 187 0.15 7.41 -12.53
N VAL A 188 0.62 6.47 -13.35
CA VAL A 188 -0.10 5.18 -13.53
C VAL A 188 -0.13 4.40 -12.23
N MET A 189 0.97 4.41 -11.49
CA MET A 189 1.04 3.78 -10.18
C MET A 189 0.01 4.40 -9.22
N CYS A 190 -0.13 5.72 -9.19
CA CYS A 190 -1.17 6.37 -8.40
C CYS A 190 -2.59 5.95 -8.82
N GLU A 191 -2.87 5.82 -10.12
CA GLU A 191 -4.16 5.30 -10.63
C GLU A 191 -4.41 3.86 -10.19
N ILE A 192 -3.40 2.98 -10.29
CA ILE A 192 -3.51 1.59 -9.83
C ILE A 192 -3.86 1.58 -8.35
N TRP A 193 -3.07 2.24 -7.51
CA TRP A 193 -3.31 2.29 -6.06
C TRP A 193 -4.65 2.93 -5.67
N LEU A 194 -5.12 3.91 -6.44
CA LEU A 194 -6.46 4.48 -6.26
C LEU A 194 -7.55 3.43 -6.52
N SER A 195 -7.39 2.61 -7.57
CA SER A 195 -8.28 1.48 -7.85
C SER A 195 -8.26 0.43 -6.73
N LEU A 196 -7.08 0.10 -6.20
CA LEU A 196 -6.93 -0.84 -5.08
C LEU A 196 -7.64 -0.33 -3.81
N LEU A 197 -7.48 0.95 -3.48
CA LEU A 197 -8.17 1.58 -2.35
C LEU A 197 -9.69 1.53 -2.52
N ALA A 198 -10.18 1.77 -3.73
CA ALA A 198 -11.60 1.67 -4.04
C ALA A 198 -12.12 0.23 -3.96
N CYS A 199 -11.29 -0.77 -4.32
CA CYS A 199 -11.60 -2.19 -4.17
C CYS A 199 -11.77 -2.59 -2.70
N GLU A 200 -10.86 -2.14 -1.83
CA GLU A 200 -10.97 -2.36 -0.38
C GLU A 200 -12.18 -1.66 0.23
N ASP A 201 -12.48 -0.43 -0.18
CA ASP A 201 -13.67 0.28 0.31
C ASP A 201 -14.97 -0.43 -0.14
N ALA A 202 -14.99 -0.90 -1.38
CA ALA A 202 -16.10 -1.69 -1.91
C ALA A 202 -16.26 -3.02 -1.18
N ARG A 203 -15.16 -3.66 -0.75
CA ARG A 203 -15.20 -4.85 0.11
C ARG A 203 -15.85 -4.57 1.45
N ILE A 204 -15.53 -3.44 2.09
CA ILE A 204 -16.15 -3.03 3.37
C ILE A 204 -17.67 -2.90 3.23
N GLN A 205 -18.16 -2.26 2.17
CA GLN A 205 -19.59 -2.20 1.89
C GLN A 205 -20.16 -3.59 1.54
N GLY A 206 -19.47 -4.39 0.73
CA GLY A 206 -19.88 -5.75 0.35
C GLY A 206 -20.04 -6.70 1.54
N GLU A 207 -19.23 -6.52 2.59
CA GLU A 207 -19.34 -7.25 3.87
C GLU A 207 -20.47 -6.72 4.78
N GLY A 208 -21.23 -5.70 4.35
CA GLY A 208 -22.31 -5.10 5.12
C GLY A 208 -21.83 -4.22 6.28
N ARG A 209 -20.55 -3.82 6.31
CA ARG A 209 -19.96 -3.03 7.41
C ARG A 209 -20.14 -1.52 7.25
N ALA A 210 -20.57 -1.07 6.07
CA ALA A 210 -20.83 0.33 5.78
C ALA A 210 -21.97 0.47 4.75
N GLU A 211 -22.72 1.58 4.84
CA GLU A 211 -23.81 1.89 3.92
C GLU A 211 -23.32 2.53 2.60
N ALA A 212 -22.13 3.14 2.63
CA ALA A 212 -21.52 3.84 1.51
C ALA A 212 -19.99 3.80 1.62
N SER A 213 -19.32 4.33 0.59
CA SER A 213 -17.87 4.53 0.58
C SER A 213 -17.40 5.21 1.86
N THR A 214 -16.48 4.55 2.56
CA THR A 214 -15.94 5.02 3.82
C THR A 214 -14.62 5.74 3.63
N PHE A 215 -13.83 5.46 2.59
CA PHE A 215 -12.51 6.07 2.43
C PHE A 215 -12.53 7.42 1.71
N ASP A 216 -13.63 7.82 1.05
CA ASP A 216 -13.71 9.07 0.29
C ASP A 216 -13.41 10.31 1.17
N ASP A 217 -13.81 10.27 2.44
CA ASP A 217 -13.58 11.36 3.41
C ASP A 217 -12.14 11.45 3.95
N LEU A 218 -11.29 10.47 3.63
CA LEU A 218 -9.87 10.45 3.99
C LEU A 218 -8.99 11.13 2.95
N PHE A 219 -9.49 11.35 1.74
CA PHE A 219 -8.73 12.00 0.68
C PHE A 219 -8.67 13.50 0.88
N PRO A 220 -7.47 14.10 0.75
CA PRO A 220 -7.33 15.54 0.88
C PRO A 220 -8.02 16.25 -0.28
N ASN A 221 -8.55 17.44 0.00
CA ASN A 221 -9.01 18.34 -1.03
C ASN A 221 -7.81 19.09 -1.60
N PHE A 222 -7.37 18.71 -2.81
CA PHE A 222 -6.21 19.31 -3.46
C PHE A 222 -6.48 20.73 -4.01
N ALA A 223 -7.73 21.19 -4.00
CA ALA A 223 -8.10 22.55 -4.38
C ALA A 223 -8.05 23.55 -3.20
N GLN A 224 -7.88 23.07 -1.96
CA GLN A 224 -7.77 23.91 -0.77
C GLN A 224 -6.30 24.18 -0.42
N GLU A 225 -5.98 25.42 -0.04
CA GLU A 225 -4.66 25.78 0.45
C GLU A 225 -4.74 26.37 1.88
N PRO A 226 -4.04 25.80 2.88
CA PRO A 226 -3.17 24.63 2.77
C PRO A 226 -3.96 23.32 2.62
N VAL A 227 -3.45 22.39 1.80
CA VAL A 227 -4.01 21.03 1.67
C VAL A 227 -3.94 20.31 3.02
N LYS A 228 -5.10 19.92 3.58
CA LYS A 228 -5.14 19.14 4.82
C LYS A 228 -4.44 17.80 4.65
N SER A 229 -3.73 17.33 5.69
CA SER A 229 -3.12 16.00 5.64
C SER A 229 -4.19 14.90 5.73
N PRO A 230 -4.00 13.73 5.09
CA PRO A 230 -4.89 12.58 5.28
C PRO A 230 -5.00 12.14 6.74
N ASN A 231 -3.93 12.30 7.52
CA ASN A 231 -3.95 12.01 8.96
C ASN A 231 -4.94 12.91 9.71
N ALA A 232 -4.98 14.21 9.38
CA ALA A 232 -5.91 15.14 9.99
C ALA A 232 -7.35 14.70 9.71
N LEU A 233 -7.67 14.36 8.46
CA LEU A 233 -8.98 13.88 8.04
C LEU A 233 -9.37 12.59 8.78
N PHE A 234 -8.44 11.64 8.92
CA PHE A 234 -8.66 10.42 9.70
C PHE A 234 -9.01 10.71 11.16
N PHE A 235 -8.27 11.58 11.85
CA PHE A 235 -8.56 11.89 13.25
C PHE A 235 -9.81 12.76 13.43
N GLU A 236 -10.12 13.64 12.47
CA GLU A 236 -11.40 14.38 12.43
C GLU A 236 -12.58 13.41 12.24
N TRP A 237 -12.44 12.40 11.38
CA TRP A 237 -13.41 11.31 11.27
C TRP A 237 -13.51 10.52 12.57
N LEU A 238 -12.39 10.11 13.16
CA LEU A 238 -12.36 9.29 14.38
C LEU A 238 -13.02 10.03 15.55
N GLU A 239 -12.78 11.33 15.70
CA GLU A 239 -13.42 12.18 16.71
C GLU A 239 -14.94 12.20 16.58
N ARG A 240 -15.45 12.39 15.35
CA ARG A 240 -16.89 12.35 15.05
C ARG A 240 -17.48 10.96 15.27
N TYR A 241 -16.82 9.92 14.76
CA TYR A 241 -17.30 8.54 14.78
C TYR A 241 -17.33 7.95 16.20
N SER A 242 -16.35 8.32 17.04
CA SER A 242 -16.28 7.89 18.45
C SER A 242 -17.03 8.81 19.41
N ASN A 243 -17.59 9.93 18.93
CA ASN A 243 -18.28 10.95 19.73
C ASN A 243 -17.43 11.46 20.92
N THR A 244 -16.13 11.66 20.71
CA THR A 244 -15.23 12.12 21.78
C THR A 244 -15.31 13.63 22.06
N GLN A 245 -16.03 14.40 21.23
CA GLN A 245 -16.25 15.85 21.41
C GLN A 245 -14.96 16.66 21.66
N GLY A 246 -13.88 16.32 20.92
CA GLY A 246 -12.57 16.98 21.07
C GLY A 246 -11.66 16.37 22.15
N ASN A 247 -12.12 15.35 22.88
CA ASN A 247 -11.34 14.67 23.92
C ASN A 247 -10.57 13.44 23.43
N LEU A 248 -10.32 13.32 22.12
CA LEU A 248 -9.60 12.16 21.57
C LEU A 248 -8.20 11.98 22.18
N ALA A 249 -7.53 13.08 22.56
CA ALA A 249 -6.23 13.05 23.21
C ALA A 249 -6.24 12.21 24.51
N TRP A 250 -7.33 12.22 25.28
CA TRP A 250 -7.48 11.43 26.51
C TRP A 250 -7.52 9.92 26.27
N LYS A 251 -7.76 9.50 25.03
CA LYS A 251 -7.87 8.08 24.65
C LYS A 251 -6.55 7.53 24.14
N ILE A 252 -5.53 8.36 23.97
CA ILE A 252 -4.20 7.95 23.53
C ILE A 252 -3.50 7.16 24.66
N PRO A 253 -3.00 5.94 24.39
CA PRO A 253 -2.30 5.16 25.40
C PRO A 253 -0.94 5.80 25.77
N GLN A 254 -0.63 5.84 27.07
CA GLN A 254 0.67 6.31 27.59
C GLN A 254 1.68 5.16 27.66
N LEU A 255 2.16 4.70 26.51
CA LEU A 255 3.01 3.51 26.38
C LEU A 255 4.35 3.61 27.14
N SER A 256 4.83 4.81 27.48
CA SER A 256 6.12 5.05 28.13
C SER A 256 6.03 5.35 29.64
N LYS A 257 4.82 5.41 30.23
CA LYS A 257 4.64 5.64 31.66
C LYS A 257 4.27 4.33 32.38
N PRO A 258 4.88 4.03 33.55
CA PRO A 258 4.43 2.91 34.36
C PRO A 258 2.96 3.13 34.76
N ALA A 259 2.16 2.06 34.78
CA ALA A 259 0.74 2.09 35.13
C ALA A 259 0.44 2.71 36.51
N THR A 260 1.46 2.90 37.35
CA THR A 260 1.39 3.52 38.68
C THR A 260 1.46 5.04 38.68
N SER A 261 1.75 5.71 37.55
CA SER A 261 1.73 7.18 37.51
C SER A 261 0.30 7.70 37.47
N LYS A 262 -0.16 8.31 38.58
CA LYS A 262 -1.51 8.88 38.69
C LYS A 262 -1.73 10.14 37.83
N ASP A 263 -0.67 10.74 37.30
CA ASP A 263 -0.73 12.00 36.55
C ASP A 263 -0.73 11.75 35.03
N VAL A 264 -1.92 11.80 34.45
CA VAL A 264 -2.12 11.84 32.99
C VAL A 264 -1.61 13.19 32.47
N ASP A 265 -0.52 13.17 31.69
CA ASP A 265 0.00 14.39 31.05
C ASP A 265 -0.79 14.70 29.77
N LEU A 266 -1.93 15.37 29.94
CA LEU A 266 -2.80 15.76 28.84
C LEU A 266 -2.11 16.68 27.82
N ALA A 267 -1.18 17.53 28.27
CA ALA A 267 -0.45 18.44 27.40
C ALA A 267 0.47 17.66 26.45
N SER A 268 1.13 16.60 26.93
CA SER A 268 1.90 15.68 26.09
C SER A 268 1.01 14.93 25.09
N LEU A 269 -0.11 14.35 25.53
CA LEU A 269 -1.03 13.63 24.64
C LEU A 269 -1.64 14.54 23.57
N SER A 270 -1.96 15.79 23.93
CA SER A 270 -2.48 16.78 22.99
C SER A 270 -1.42 17.19 21.95
N ARG A 271 -0.14 17.32 22.37
CA ARG A 271 0.98 17.54 21.45
C ARG A 271 1.19 16.33 20.53
N GLN A 272 1.08 15.11 21.06
CA GLN A 272 1.19 13.88 20.28
C GLN A 272 0.09 13.79 19.22
N LEU A 273 -1.17 14.02 19.60
CA LEU A 273 -2.29 14.06 18.65
C LEU A 273 -2.08 15.13 17.57
N ARG A 274 -1.59 16.32 17.95
CA ARG A 274 -1.29 17.39 17.00
C ARG A 274 -0.23 16.97 15.98
N ARG A 275 0.85 16.31 16.43
CA ARG A 275 1.90 15.79 15.54
C ARG A 275 1.36 14.73 14.58
N TRP A 276 0.51 13.84 15.07
CA TRP A 276 -0.15 12.85 14.22
C TRP A 276 -1.05 13.51 13.16
N LYS A 277 -1.90 14.45 13.58
CA LYS A 277 -2.77 15.23 12.68
C LYS A 277 -1.96 16.04 11.66
N SER A 278 -0.80 16.60 12.02
CA SER A 278 0.02 17.39 11.10
C SER A 278 0.80 16.56 10.08
N GLY A 279 0.80 15.23 10.19
CA GLY A 279 1.60 14.37 9.32
C GLY A 279 3.05 14.16 9.77
N ASP A 280 3.43 14.65 10.97
CA ASP A 280 4.76 14.39 11.56
C ASP A 280 4.79 13.02 12.25
N GLY A 281 4.63 11.98 11.43
CA GLY A 281 4.49 10.59 11.86
C GLY A 281 3.04 10.16 12.04
N PHE A 282 2.73 8.93 11.63
CA PHE A 282 1.46 8.27 11.93
C PHE A 282 1.67 7.34 13.15
N PRO A 283 0.64 7.10 13.98
CA PRO A 283 0.78 6.17 15.10
C PRO A 283 1.16 4.75 14.63
N SER A 284 1.90 4.02 15.48
CA SER A 284 2.17 2.59 15.26
C SER A 284 0.88 1.77 15.40
N ASN A 285 0.89 0.54 14.91
CA ASN A 285 -0.27 -0.35 15.03
C ASN A 285 -0.64 -0.61 16.51
N ASP A 286 0.34 -0.74 17.41
CA ASP A 286 0.08 -0.91 18.85
C ASP A 286 -0.54 0.35 19.48
N ALA A 287 -0.11 1.54 19.04
CA ALA A 287 -0.68 2.80 19.52
C ALA A 287 -2.11 2.99 19.01
N LEU A 288 -2.40 2.58 17.78
CA LEU A 288 -3.76 2.57 17.21
C LEU A 288 -4.64 1.55 17.93
N ASP A 289 -4.16 0.33 18.13
CA ASP A 289 -4.91 -0.71 18.83
C ASP A 289 -5.26 -0.28 20.26
N GLY A 290 -4.28 0.25 21.01
CA GLY A 290 -4.53 0.82 22.34
C GLY A 290 -5.50 2.00 22.33
N LEU A 291 -5.39 2.90 21.35
CA LEU A 291 -6.34 4.00 21.16
C LEU A 291 -7.77 3.47 20.92
N PHE A 292 -7.94 2.50 20.02
CA PHE A 292 -9.25 1.95 19.69
C PHE A 292 -9.85 1.13 20.82
N ARG A 293 -9.03 0.40 21.60
CA ARG A 293 -9.48 -0.26 22.83
C ARG A 293 -9.95 0.74 23.88
N ASN A 294 -9.23 1.86 24.06
CA ASN A 294 -9.67 2.93 24.97
C ASN A 294 -10.98 3.62 24.50
N LEU A 295 -11.25 3.62 23.19
CA LEU A 295 -12.46 4.18 22.60
C LEU A 295 -13.66 3.22 22.66
N TYR A 296 -13.44 1.93 22.40
CA TYR A 296 -14.51 0.96 22.12
C TYR A 296 -14.57 -0.20 23.11
N GLY A 297 -13.64 -0.28 24.07
CA GLY A 297 -13.52 -1.31 25.11
C GLY A 297 -12.26 -2.18 24.96
N ASP A 298 -11.70 -2.64 26.07
CA ASP A 298 -10.41 -3.36 26.13
C ASP A 298 -10.33 -4.63 25.27
N LYS A 299 -11.50 -5.23 25.00
CA LYS A 299 -11.66 -6.46 24.20
C LYS A 299 -12.30 -6.18 22.83
N ALA A 300 -12.29 -4.94 22.35
CA ALA A 300 -12.85 -4.61 21.04
C ALA A 300 -12.14 -5.31 19.85
N ASP A 301 -10.93 -5.83 20.06
CA ASP A 301 -10.26 -6.72 19.09
C ASP A 301 -10.95 -8.10 18.94
N LYS A 302 -11.86 -8.47 19.84
CA LYS A 302 -12.53 -9.78 19.82
C LYS A 302 -13.86 -9.74 19.05
N PRO A 303 -14.14 -10.73 18.15
CA PRO A 303 -15.34 -10.74 17.32
C PRO A 303 -16.68 -10.60 18.07
N ASN A 304 -16.77 -11.17 19.27
CA ASN A 304 -18.01 -11.17 20.06
C ASN A 304 -18.21 -9.89 20.89
N HIS A 305 -17.30 -8.93 20.83
CA HIS A 305 -17.41 -7.70 21.61
C HIS A 305 -18.32 -6.67 20.90
N PRO A 306 -19.20 -5.94 21.62
CA PRO A 306 -20.08 -4.93 21.00
C PRO A 306 -19.33 -3.81 20.26
N GLY A 307 -18.08 -3.55 20.65
CA GLY A 307 -17.19 -2.57 20.01
C GLY A 307 -16.41 -3.09 18.80
N HIS A 308 -16.55 -4.37 18.43
CA HIS A 308 -15.68 -5.01 17.44
C HIS A 308 -15.76 -4.36 16.06
N GLU A 309 -16.97 -4.14 15.54
CA GLU A 309 -17.16 -3.52 14.24
C GLU A 309 -16.56 -2.11 14.17
N LYS A 310 -16.67 -1.34 15.26
CA LYS A 310 -16.08 0.00 15.36
C LYS A 310 -14.56 -0.04 15.37
N TRP A 311 -13.98 -1.00 16.10
CA TRP A 311 -12.54 -1.23 16.14
C TRP A 311 -12.01 -1.63 14.76
N LEU A 312 -12.68 -2.58 14.10
CA LEU A 312 -12.26 -3.09 12.79
C LEU A 312 -12.34 -2.00 11.71
N LEU A 313 -13.44 -1.25 11.64
CA LEU A 313 -13.58 -0.14 10.69
C LEU A 313 -12.49 0.93 10.92
N SER A 314 -12.17 1.22 12.18
CA SER A 314 -11.11 2.18 12.52
C SER A 314 -9.73 1.69 12.09
N GLN A 315 -9.45 0.39 12.22
CA GLN A 315 -8.22 -0.23 11.71
C GLN A 315 -8.15 -0.16 10.18
N MET A 316 -9.24 -0.48 9.49
CA MET A 316 -9.31 -0.40 8.03
C MET A 316 -9.10 1.04 7.53
N LYS A 317 -9.73 2.04 8.15
CA LYS A 317 -9.53 3.46 7.81
C LYS A 317 -8.11 3.94 8.12
N ALA A 318 -7.51 3.48 9.22
CA ALA A 318 -6.11 3.80 9.52
C ALA A 318 -5.15 3.21 8.45
N ALA A 319 -5.39 1.97 8.01
CA ALA A 319 -4.62 1.34 6.95
C ALA A 319 -4.78 2.05 5.59
N ALA A 320 -6.00 2.49 5.27
CA ALA A 320 -6.28 3.29 4.07
C ALA A 320 -5.61 4.67 4.15
N THR A 321 -5.63 5.32 5.31
CA THR A 321 -5.02 6.65 5.54
C THR A 321 -3.52 6.64 5.23
N LYS A 322 -2.79 5.59 5.66
CA LYS A 322 -1.35 5.44 5.36
C LYS A 322 -1.10 5.38 3.85
N ARG A 323 -1.91 4.62 3.11
CA ARG A 323 -1.82 4.48 1.64
C ARG A 323 -2.21 5.79 0.94
N ILE A 324 -3.27 6.45 1.38
CA ILE A 324 -3.68 7.77 0.85
C ILE A 324 -2.59 8.82 1.11
N ALA A 325 -1.95 8.81 2.29
CA ALA A 325 -0.82 9.69 2.60
C ALA A 325 0.39 9.44 1.68
N PHE A 326 0.68 8.17 1.38
CA PHE A 326 1.69 7.81 0.39
C PHE A 326 1.36 8.40 -0.99
N LEU A 327 0.14 8.19 -1.50
CA LEU A 327 -0.29 8.73 -2.79
C LEU A 327 -0.28 10.26 -2.83
N ALA A 328 -0.83 10.92 -1.79
CA ALA A 328 -0.89 12.37 -1.71
C ALA A 328 0.51 13.00 -1.75
N SER A 329 1.51 12.38 -1.10
CA SER A 329 2.89 12.88 -1.14
C SER A 329 3.50 12.89 -2.54
N ILE A 330 3.11 11.93 -3.38
CA ILE A 330 3.56 11.82 -4.76
C ILE A 330 2.80 12.81 -5.63
N LEU A 331 1.48 12.88 -5.51
CA LEU A 331 0.61 13.76 -6.28
C LEU A 331 0.94 15.24 -6.04
N VAL A 332 1.15 15.67 -4.79
CA VAL A 332 1.57 17.05 -4.47
C VAL A 332 2.88 17.39 -5.17
N ARG A 333 3.82 16.45 -5.21
CA ARG A 333 5.11 16.67 -5.85
C ARG A 333 4.99 16.76 -7.36
N LEU A 334 4.23 15.86 -7.98
CA LEU A 334 3.99 15.86 -9.42
C LEU A 334 3.26 17.13 -9.88
N ASN A 335 2.24 17.56 -9.12
CA ASN A 335 1.48 18.78 -9.41
C ASN A 335 2.37 20.04 -9.42
N ARG A 336 3.34 20.13 -8.50
CA ARG A 336 4.29 21.27 -8.45
C ARG A 336 5.24 21.34 -9.63
N LEU A 337 5.44 20.24 -10.35
CA LEU A 337 6.36 20.18 -11.47
C LEU A 337 5.70 20.61 -12.80
N ASN A 338 4.40 20.97 -12.79
CA ASN A 338 3.59 21.21 -14.00
C ASN A 338 3.63 20.05 -15.01
N GLU A 339 4.01 18.86 -14.54
CA GLU A 339 4.00 17.60 -15.26
C GLU A 339 2.53 17.14 -15.37
N PRO A 340 2.17 16.39 -16.43
CA PRO A 340 1.05 16.66 -17.33
C PRO A 340 -0.30 16.96 -16.66
N ALA A 341 -1.20 17.59 -17.42
CA ALA A 341 -2.63 17.69 -17.08
C ALA A 341 -3.12 16.39 -16.42
N ALA A 342 -3.97 16.53 -15.39
CA ALA A 342 -4.34 15.40 -14.53
C ALA A 342 -4.75 14.17 -15.37
N PRO A 343 -4.43 12.94 -14.89
CA PRO A 343 -4.58 11.73 -15.69
C PRO A 343 -5.95 11.65 -16.35
N PHE A 344 -6.03 11.10 -17.56
CA PHE A 344 -7.28 11.03 -18.35
C PHE A 344 -7.86 12.40 -18.78
N GLY A 345 -7.04 13.45 -18.82
CA GLY A 345 -7.45 14.75 -19.37
C GLY A 345 -8.33 15.57 -18.42
N TYR A 346 -8.29 15.26 -17.13
CA TYR A 346 -9.03 16.02 -16.13
C TYR A 346 -8.34 17.38 -15.87
N PRO A 347 -9.11 18.43 -15.52
CA PRO A 347 -8.56 19.77 -15.33
C PRO A 347 -7.73 19.90 -14.03
N SER A 348 -7.96 19.02 -13.05
CA SER A 348 -7.18 19.00 -11.81
C SER A 348 -7.03 17.58 -11.23
N ILE A 349 -6.07 17.40 -10.33
CA ILE A 349 -5.91 16.16 -9.54
C ILE A 349 -7.16 15.90 -8.69
N GLN A 350 -7.85 16.94 -8.23
CA GLN A 350 -9.08 16.81 -7.47
C GLN A 350 -10.18 16.19 -8.34
N ASP A 351 -10.40 16.71 -9.54
CA ASP A 351 -11.43 16.21 -10.47
C ASP A 351 -11.14 14.79 -10.92
N TRP A 352 -9.87 14.50 -11.23
CA TRP A 352 -9.41 13.14 -11.54
C TRP A 352 -9.73 12.18 -10.41
N ARG A 353 -9.34 12.50 -9.17
CA ARG A 353 -9.58 11.63 -8.01
C ARG A 353 -11.07 11.40 -7.79
N GLU A 354 -11.88 12.47 -7.75
CA GLU A 354 -13.32 12.36 -7.48
C GLU A 354 -14.04 11.49 -8.52
N SER A 355 -13.63 11.61 -9.79
CA SER A 355 -14.21 10.82 -10.86
C SER A 355 -13.71 9.37 -10.85
N ARG A 356 -12.39 9.18 -10.80
CA ARG A 356 -11.77 7.86 -10.95
C ARG A 356 -11.94 6.98 -9.72
N TYR A 357 -11.89 7.54 -8.51
CA TYR A 357 -12.17 6.77 -7.30
C TYR A 357 -13.58 6.17 -7.32
N ARG A 358 -14.59 6.99 -7.65
CA ARG A 358 -15.99 6.54 -7.76
C ARG A 358 -16.20 5.53 -8.89
N HIS A 359 -15.51 5.71 -10.02
CA HIS A 359 -15.53 4.75 -11.11
C HIS A 359 -15.06 3.37 -10.66
N TRP A 360 -13.87 3.30 -10.04
CA TRP A 360 -13.31 2.05 -9.54
C TRP A 360 -14.18 1.43 -8.44
N TYR A 361 -14.67 2.25 -7.51
CA TYR A 361 -15.55 1.79 -6.45
C TYR A 361 -16.78 1.06 -7.00
N ARG A 362 -17.46 1.66 -7.99
CA ARG A 362 -18.62 1.08 -8.66
C ARG A 362 -18.29 -0.15 -9.49
N HIS A 363 -17.09 -0.21 -10.05
CA HIS A 363 -16.60 -1.39 -10.75
C HIS A 363 -16.41 -2.57 -9.80
N TRP A 364 -15.78 -2.34 -8.64
CA TRP A 364 -15.47 -3.39 -7.67
C TRP A 364 -16.66 -3.83 -6.82
N LEU A 365 -17.60 -2.94 -6.51
CA LEU A 365 -18.74 -3.23 -5.62
C LEU A 365 -19.55 -4.48 -6.00
N PRO A 366 -20.02 -4.67 -7.25
CA PRO A 366 -20.74 -5.89 -7.60
C PRO A 366 -19.88 -7.15 -7.48
N ILE A 367 -18.60 -7.08 -7.86
CA ILE A 367 -17.64 -8.19 -7.78
C ILE A 367 -17.45 -8.61 -6.31
N GLN A 368 -17.26 -7.64 -5.41
CA GLN A 368 -17.12 -7.89 -3.99
C GLN A 368 -18.41 -8.45 -3.39
N ALA A 369 -19.57 -7.86 -3.71
CA ALA A 369 -20.86 -8.32 -3.19
C ALA A 369 -21.18 -9.77 -3.60
N GLU A 370 -20.81 -10.19 -4.81
CA GLU A 370 -20.95 -11.59 -5.25
C GLU A 370 -20.13 -12.56 -4.40
N GLN A 371 -18.93 -12.17 -3.95
CA GLN A 371 -18.11 -13.02 -3.07
C GLN A 371 -18.77 -13.30 -1.72
N PHE A 372 -19.57 -12.37 -1.20
CA PHE A 372 -20.22 -12.49 0.11
C PHE A 372 -21.66 -13.04 0.03
N LYS A 373 -22.23 -13.19 -1.16
CA LYS A 373 -23.54 -13.85 -1.36
C LYS A 373 -23.48 -15.38 -1.31
N VAL A 374 -22.29 -15.98 -1.34
CA VAL A 374 -22.08 -17.44 -1.32
C VAL A 374 -22.01 -18.00 0.11
N VAL A 375 -22.96 -17.63 0.98
CA VAL A 375 -23.10 -18.20 2.33
C VAL A 375 -24.51 -18.73 2.54
#